data_AF-A0A1T5P9E3-F1
#
_entry.id   AF-A0A1T5P9E3-F1
#
_cell.length_a   1.000
_cell.length_b   1.000
_cell.length_c   1.000
_cell.angle_alpha   90.00
_cell.angle_beta   90.00
_cell.angle_gamma   90.00
#
_symmetry.space_group_name_H-M   'P 1'
#
loop_
_entity.id
_entity.type
_entity.pdbx_description
1 polymer ?
#
loop_
_entity_poly.entity_id
_entity_poly.type
_entity_poly.pdbx_seq_one_letter_code
_entity_poly.pdbx_strand_id
1 'polypeptide(L)'
;MAKYILLGAAIILLLAQYKAYSQVAPAIQPLNDTIPADSNFLFSCGFVSSQLEDECIPDMQPSLSADGFTPAKVILKIQQLLGVDSDNQVAANFILYECSFPGPVFKAVMTRGDSTRYILYNRGYLNKLVAQNTDWVAFAIFAHEVGHHFLGHSVRNQALTYALSRQRELAADFFSGYIIKKLDGTLKNAESGIMAVDNHPPPELEAGCSHPTKAKRLLAIAKGYDFVNQPGASLSSFLNIDSLVRAEGIEQLLNRTNQLYQQQKFQQALDQIDKLFDRVSSNQLPMMFNNRGQIKLKLNQEISALEDFNKAIMINNKHAEFFENRGKLKTQLANEINIKEAKKDLDRAKLLKQQQRVQ
;
A
#
# COMPACT_ATOMS: atom_id res chain seq x y z
N MET A 1 -49.67 4.83 -0.95
CA MET A 1 -49.16 4.83 -2.34
C MET A 1 -47.89 5.65 -2.55
N ALA A 2 -47.71 6.81 -1.90
CA ALA A 2 -46.50 7.65 -2.06
C ALA A 2 -45.15 6.99 -1.67
N LYS A 3 -45.11 6.11 -0.64
CA LYS A 3 -43.87 5.42 -0.23
C LYS A 3 -43.35 4.38 -1.24
N TYR A 4 -44.24 3.77 -2.04
CA TYR A 4 -43.84 2.79 -3.06
C TYR A 4 -43.30 3.44 -4.33
N ILE A 5 -43.75 4.67 -4.63
CA ILE A 5 -43.25 5.47 -5.76
C ILE A 5 -41.83 5.96 -5.49
N LEU A 6 -41.52 6.34 -4.23
CA LEU A 6 -40.17 6.73 -3.81
C LEU A 6 -39.17 5.56 -3.86
N LEU A 7 -39.60 4.34 -3.49
CA LEU A 7 -38.75 3.14 -3.58
C LEU A 7 -38.46 2.76 -5.04
N GLY A 8 -39.47 2.86 -5.92
CA GLY A 8 -39.31 2.60 -7.35
C GLY A 8 -38.35 3.60 -8.03
N ALA A 9 -38.42 4.88 -7.66
CA ALA A 9 -37.52 5.91 -8.19
C ALA A 9 -36.06 5.70 -7.76
N ALA A 10 -35.82 5.29 -6.50
CA ALA A 10 -34.49 4.99 -6.00
C ALA A 10 -33.86 3.77 -6.70
N ILE A 11 -34.64 2.74 -7.00
CA ILE A 11 -34.19 1.54 -7.74
C ILE A 11 -33.83 1.90 -9.19
N ILE A 12 -34.60 2.78 -9.84
CA ILE A 12 -34.32 3.22 -11.23
C ILE A 12 -33.05 4.09 -11.28
N LEU A 13 -32.83 4.97 -10.30
CA LEU A 13 -31.61 5.77 -10.16
C LEU A 13 -30.36 4.91 -9.90
N LEU A 14 -30.48 3.87 -9.05
CA LEU A 14 -29.43 2.88 -8.80
C LEU A 14 -29.08 2.07 -10.06
N LEU A 15 -30.09 1.65 -10.84
CA LEU A 15 -29.88 0.93 -12.10
C LEU A 15 -29.26 1.81 -13.20
N ALA A 16 -29.56 3.10 -13.21
CA ALA A 16 -28.95 4.07 -14.12
C ALA A 16 -27.47 4.32 -13.78
N GLN A 17 -27.11 4.42 -12.50
CA GLN A 17 -25.71 4.47 -12.05
C GLN A 17 -24.95 3.18 -12.38
N TYR A 18 -25.61 2.02 -12.30
CA TYR A 18 -25.02 0.71 -12.64
C TYR A 18 -24.63 0.60 -14.12
N LYS A 19 -25.40 1.24 -15.02
CA LYS A 19 -25.13 1.26 -16.46
C LYS A 19 -23.99 2.22 -16.86
N ALA A 20 -23.71 3.22 -16.04
CA ALA A 20 -22.57 4.13 -16.22
C ALA A 20 -21.26 3.51 -15.73
N TYR A 21 -21.30 2.61 -14.73
CA TYR A 21 -20.12 1.94 -14.18
C TYR A 21 -19.61 0.77 -15.04
N SER A 22 -20.42 0.26 -15.98
CA SER A 22 -20.04 -0.85 -16.87
C SER A 22 -19.12 -0.43 -18.04
N GLN A 23 -18.63 0.81 -18.05
CA GLN A 23 -17.75 1.35 -19.09
C GLN A 23 -16.31 1.58 -18.60
N VAL A 24 -15.99 1.23 -17.35
CA VAL A 24 -14.59 1.20 -16.90
C VAL A 24 -13.99 -0.10 -17.44
N ALA A 25 -13.04 0.02 -18.37
CA ALA A 25 -12.28 -1.11 -18.88
C ALA A 25 -11.74 -1.96 -17.70
N PRO A 26 -11.81 -3.30 -17.76
CA PRO A 26 -11.31 -4.14 -16.70
C PRO A 26 -9.84 -3.78 -16.43
N ALA A 27 -9.49 -3.52 -15.17
CA ALA A 27 -8.12 -3.31 -14.75
C ALA A 27 -7.29 -4.51 -15.24
N ILE A 28 -6.46 -4.29 -16.25
CA ILE A 28 -5.60 -5.33 -16.82
C ILE A 28 -4.56 -5.65 -15.74
N GLN A 29 -4.72 -6.78 -15.06
CA GLN A 29 -3.64 -7.31 -14.23
C GLN A 29 -2.46 -7.67 -15.16
N PRO A 30 -1.22 -7.29 -14.82
CA PRO A 30 -0.07 -7.67 -15.64
C PRO A 30 0.02 -9.19 -15.73
N LEU A 31 0.28 -9.72 -16.94
CA LEU A 31 0.43 -11.17 -17.19
C LEU A 31 1.59 -11.81 -16.41
N ASN A 32 2.51 -11.01 -15.87
CA ASN A 32 3.68 -11.43 -15.10
C ASN A 32 3.80 -10.56 -13.83
N ASP A 33 3.95 -11.18 -12.66
CA ASP A 33 4.05 -10.50 -11.35
C ASP A 33 5.50 -10.06 -11.01
N THR A 34 6.44 -10.41 -11.89
CA THR A 34 7.83 -9.96 -11.81
C THR A 34 7.97 -8.58 -12.45
N ILE A 35 8.64 -7.68 -11.74
CA ILE A 35 9.12 -6.44 -12.33
C ILE A 35 10.22 -6.84 -13.32
N PRO A 36 10.16 -6.40 -14.59
CA PRO A 36 11.17 -6.74 -15.59
C PRO A 36 12.58 -6.50 -15.05
N ALA A 37 13.49 -7.43 -15.31
CA ALA A 37 14.89 -7.27 -14.92
C ALA A 37 15.49 -6.11 -15.72
N ASP A 38 15.79 -5.02 -15.03
CA ASP A 38 16.55 -3.89 -15.56
C ASP A 38 17.91 -4.39 -16.10
N SER A 39 18.08 -4.44 -17.42
CA SER A 39 19.39 -4.68 -18.04
C SER A 39 20.36 -3.53 -17.79
N ASN A 40 19.84 -2.34 -17.48
CA ASN A 40 20.57 -1.12 -17.22
C ASN A 40 20.04 -0.48 -15.92
N PHE A 41 20.97 0.02 -15.09
CA PHE A 41 20.71 0.61 -13.79
C PHE A 41 19.40 1.41 -13.72
N LEU A 42 18.70 1.30 -12.57
CA LEU A 42 17.55 2.10 -12.13
C LEU A 42 16.13 1.68 -12.57
N PHE A 43 15.33 1.18 -11.61
CA PHE A 43 13.86 1.26 -11.66
C PHE A 43 13.32 2.36 -10.75
N SER A 44 12.82 3.45 -11.33
CA SER A 44 11.73 4.27 -10.76
C SER A 44 10.61 4.27 -11.79
N CYS A 45 9.34 4.40 -11.39
CA CYS A 45 8.20 4.41 -12.29
C CYS A 45 8.46 5.27 -13.54
N GLY A 46 8.72 4.62 -14.68
CA GLY A 46 8.87 5.27 -15.99
C GLY A 46 10.24 5.86 -16.31
N PHE A 47 11.31 5.59 -15.53
CA PHE A 47 12.65 6.09 -15.85
C PHE A 47 13.69 4.97 -15.89
N VAL A 48 14.33 4.81 -17.05
CA VAL A 48 15.45 3.89 -17.31
C VAL A 48 16.56 4.74 -17.91
N SER A 49 17.75 4.75 -17.29
CA SER A 49 18.95 5.36 -17.89
C SER A 49 20.12 4.40 -17.80
N SER A 50 20.81 4.21 -18.93
CA SER A 50 22.05 3.43 -19.01
C SER A 50 23.30 4.22 -18.65
N GLN A 51 23.19 5.53 -18.40
CA GLN A 51 24.30 6.43 -18.14
C GLN A 51 23.96 7.30 -16.94
N LEU A 52 24.37 6.85 -15.75
CA LEU A 52 24.34 7.66 -14.53
C LEU A 52 25.38 8.80 -14.59
N GLU A 53 26.42 8.63 -15.39
CA GLU A 53 27.66 9.41 -15.30
C GLU A 53 27.64 10.71 -16.12
N ASP A 54 26.80 10.81 -17.16
CA ASP A 54 26.82 11.98 -18.06
C ASP A 54 25.87 13.12 -17.63
N GLU A 55 24.89 12.85 -16.73
CA GLU A 55 23.85 13.83 -16.32
C GLU A 55 23.73 14.03 -14.79
N CYS A 56 24.55 13.32 -14.01
CA CYS A 56 24.59 13.47 -12.54
C CYS A 56 25.95 14.02 -12.10
N ILE A 57 25.92 15.10 -11.32
CA ILE A 57 27.12 15.69 -10.71
C ILE A 57 27.19 15.29 -9.23
N PRO A 58 28.38 14.91 -8.72
CA PRO A 58 28.55 14.66 -7.29
C PRO A 58 28.16 15.92 -6.51
N ASP A 59 27.21 15.80 -5.61
CA ASP A 59 26.85 16.86 -4.67
C ASP A 59 27.84 16.81 -3.48
N MET A 60 29.13 17.02 -3.79
CA MET A 60 30.24 17.06 -2.82
C MET A 60 30.58 18.49 -2.38
N GLN A 61 29.81 19.49 -2.83
CA GLN A 61 30.04 20.89 -2.48
C GLN A 61 28.84 21.40 -1.67
N PRO A 62 28.97 21.57 -0.34
CA PRO A 62 27.99 22.26 0.49
C PRO A 62 28.10 23.76 0.18
N SER A 63 27.83 24.17 -1.06
CA SER A 63 27.67 25.58 -1.38
C SER A 63 26.38 26.02 -0.70
N LEU A 64 26.59 26.75 0.40
CA LEU A 64 25.59 27.42 1.20
C LEU A 64 24.57 28.06 0.28
N SER A 65 23.39 27.46 0.21
CA SER A 65 22.21 28.21 -0.20
C SER A 65 22.03 29.34 0.82
N ALA A 66 21.65 30.53 0.35
CA ALA A 66 21.58 31.75 1.15
C ALA A 66 20.63 31.67 2.37
N ASP A 67 19.85 30.59 2.45
CA ASP A 67 18.80 30.23 3.39
C ASP A 67 19.18 29.07 4.35
N GLY A 68 20.37 28.45 4.19
CA GLY A 68 20.92 27.52 5.19
C GLY A 68 20.41 26.07 5.14
N PHE A 69 19.51 25.70 4.23
CA PHE A 69 18.98 24.35 4.02
C PHE A 69 19.64 23.67 2.79
N THR A 70 20.25 22.48 2.95
CA THR A 70 20.79 21.71 1.81
C THR A 70 20.51 20.19 1.93
N PRO A 71 20.38 19.44 0.82
CA PRO A 71 20.29 17.97 0.84
C PRO A 71 21.39 17.30 1.66
N ALA A 72 22.64 17.79 1.52
CA ALA A 72 23.76 17.35 2.32
C ALA A 72 23.53 17.53 3.82
N LYS A 73 23.01 18.68 4.27
CA LYS A 73 22.66 18.91 5.69
C LYS A 73 21.57 17.99 6.19
N VAL A 74 20.55 17.70 5.36
CA VAL A 74 19.49 16.75 5.70
C VAL A 74 20.07 15.36 5.94
N ILE A 75 20.88 14.87 4.99
CA ILE A 75 21.52 13.56 5.10
C ILE A 75 22.47 13.51 6.30
N LEU A 76 23.29 14.53 6.53
CA LEU A 76 24.17 14.62 7.70
C LEU A 76 23.38 14.52 9.01
N LYS A 77 22.24 15.21 9.12
CA LYS A 77 21.41 15.18 10.32
C LYS A 77 20.79 13.78 10.54
N ILE A 78 20.38 13.12 9.47
CA ILE A 78 19.89 11.73 9.52
C ILE A 78 21.05 10.79 9.93
N GLN A 79 22.23 10.93 9.34
CA GLN A 79 23.42 10.13 9.66
C GLN A 79 23.84 10.28 11.12
N GLN A 80 23.82 11.50 11.66
CA GLN A 80 24.09 11.76 13.08
C GLN A 80 23.13 11.02 14.00
N LEU A 81 21.83 10.97 13.66
CA LEU A 81 20.85 10.17 14.40
C LEU A 81 21.08 8.67 14.28
N LEU A 82 21.70 8.21 13.19
CA LEU A 82 21.94 6.79 12.91
C LEU A 82 23.21 6.24 13.55
N GLY A 83 24.10 7.08 14.10
CA GLY A 83 25.41 6.63 14.57
C GLY A 83 26.04 7.45 15.68
N VAL A 84 25.56 7.27 16.92
CA VAL A 84 26.39 7.01 18.12
C VAL A 84 25.60 6.14 19.12
N ASP A 85 25.73 4.82 19.00
CA ASP A 85 25.96 3.92 20.13
C ASP A 85 26.86 2.78 19.63
N SER A 86 27.95 2.56 20.35
CA SER A 86 29.27 2.15 19.83
C SER A 86 29.46 0.70 19.36
N ASP A 87 28.40 -0.12 19.27
CA ASP A 87 28.56 -1.57 19.09
C ASP A 87 28.03 -2.16 17.76
N ASN A 88 27.51 -1.35 16.82
CA ASN A 88 27.11 -1.86 15.50
C ASN A 88 27.51 -0.94 14.33
N GLN A 89 28.45 -1.42 13.52
CA GLN A 89 29.07 -0.73 12.38
C GLN A 89 28.18 -0.71 11.12
N VAL A 90 27.12 0.09 11.11
CA VAL A 90 26.58 0.58 9.84
C VAL A 90 26.74 2.09 9.80
N ALA A 91 27.99 2.53 9.61
CA ALA A 91 28.27 3.90 9.23
C ALA A 91 27.51 4.18 7.92
N ALA A 92 26.54 5.07 7.98
CA ALA A 92 25.68 5.45 6.87
C ALA A 92 26.49 6.23 5.81
N ASN A 93 27.41 5.57 5.09
CA ASN A 93 28.22 6.18 4.05
C ASN A 93 27.39 6.28 2.76
N PHE A 94 26.73 7.42 2.56
CA PHE A 94 25.99 7.75 1.33
C PHE A 94 26.68 8.86 0.56
N ILE A 95 26.73 8.74 -0.77
CA ILE A 95 27.17 9.81 -1.67
C ILE A 95 25.95 10.41 -2.36
N LEU A 96 25.77 11.71 -2.25
CA LEU A 96 24.68 12.44 -2.91
C LEU A 96 25.08 12.82 -4.33
N TYR A 97 24.15 12.65 -5.27
CA TYR A 97 24.29 13.12 -6.64
C TYR A 97 23.07 13.93 -7.04
N GLU A 98 23.33 15.15 -7.52
CA GLU A 98 22.34 15.96 -8.20
C GLU A 98 22.27 15.52 -9.65
N CYS A 99 21.08 15.18 -10.13
CA CYS A 99 20.86 14.74 -11.50
C CYS A 99 19.83 15.62 -12.23
N SER A 100 20.14 15.96 -13.48
CA SER A 100 19.30 16.83 -14.31
C SER A 100 18.30 16.04 -15.17
N PHE A 101 17.47 15.20 -14.54
CA PHE A 101 16.48 14.38 -15.26
C PHE A 101 15.09 15.04 -15.28
N PRO A 102 14.28 14.85 -16.33
CA PRO A 102 12.87 15.26 -16.31
C PRO A 102 12.06 14.43 -15.30
N GLY A 103 11.52 15.08 -14.27
CA GLY A 103 10.59 14.46 -13.31
C GLY A 103 11.09 14.36 -11.86
N PRO A 104 10.28 13.73 -10.98
CA PRO A 104 10.55 13.63 -9.55
C PRO A 104 11.54 12.52 -9.23
N VAL A 105 12.83 12.77 -9.46
CA VAL A 105 13.87 11.79 -9.11
C VAL A 105 14.29 12.00 -7.66
N PHE A 106 14.02 11.01 -6.83
CA PHE A 106 14.66 10.75 -5.53
C PHE A 106 14.90 9.25 -5.45
N LYS A 107 16.14 8.83 -5.18
CA LYS A 107 16.46 7.41 -5.25
C LYS A 107 17.71 6.95 -4.52
N ALA A 108 17.55 5.90 -3.71
CA ALA A 108 18.61 5.07 -3.19
C ALA A 108 19.12 4.02 -4.20
N VAL A 109 20.41 4.07 -4.54
CA VAL A 109 21.07 3.07 -5.43
C VAL A 109 22.41 2.60 -4.89
N MET A 110 22.79 1.35 -5.21
CA MET A 110 24.08 0.78 -4.84
C MET A 110 24.80 0.24 -6.07
N THR A 111 26.10 0.48 -6.18
CA THR A 111 26.97 -0.05 -7.25
C THR A 111 27.27 -1.53 -7.05
N ARG A 112 27.40 -2.28 -8.16
CA ARG A 112 27.66 -3.73 -8.14
C ARG A 112 29.10 -4.12 -7.76
N GLY A 113 30.05 -3.18 -7.75
CA GLY A 113 31.49 -3.49 -7.60
C GLY A 113 32.08 -3.24 -6.22
N ASP A 114 31.71 -2.15 -5.56
CA ASP A 114 32.34 -1.68 -4.31
C ASP A 114 31.32 -1.48 -3.16
N SER A 115 30.04 -1.82 -3.40
CA SER A 115 28.93 -1.61 -2.46
C SER A 115 28.72 -0.15 -2.03
N THR A 116 29.22 0.81 -2.83
CA THR A 116 29.02 2.23 -2.56
C THR A 116 27.53 2.58 -2.69
N ARG A 117 27.03 3.33 -1.70
CA ARG A 117 25.62 3.70 -1.59
C ARG A 117 25.45 5.15 -2.05
N TYR A 118 24.55 5.36 -3.00
CA TYR A 118 24.25 6.68 -3.55
C TYR A 118 22.79 7.06 -3.29
N ILE A 119 22.56 8.36 -3.15
CA ILE A 119 21.23 8.95 -3.20
C ILE A 119 21.21 9.95 -4.35
N LEU A 120 20.39 9.67 -5.35
CA LEU A 120 20.21 10.51 -6.53
C LEU A 120 19.01 11.41 -6.32
N TYR A 121 19.11 12.69 -6.68
CA TYR A 121 17.96 13.60 -6.60
C TYR A 121 17.96 14.65 -7.70
N ASN A 122 16.76 15.14 -8.06
CA ASN A 122 16.60 16.31 -8.93
C ASN A 122 16.46 17.59 -8.09
N ARG A 123 17.47 18.47 -8.14
CA ARG A 123 17.48 19.73 -7.38
C ARG A 123 16.39 20.70 -7.80
N GLY A 124 16.15 20.87 -9.10
CA GLY A 124 15.11 21.76 -9.61
C GLY A 124 13.72 21.34 -9.13
N TYR A 125 13.46 20.04 -9.05
CA TYR A 125 12.21 19.50 -8.53
C TYR A 125 12.14 19.64 -6.99
N LEU A 126 13.20 19.29 -6.27
CA LEU A 126 13.27 19.44 -4.82
C LEU A 126 13.04 20.89 -4.38
N ASN A 127 13.66 21.86 -5.05
CA ASN A 127 13.48 23.28 -4.77
C ASN A 127 12.01 23.71 -4.93
N LYS A 128 11.31 23.19 -5.95
CA LYS A 128 9.87 23.45 -6.13
C LYS A 128 9.04 22.88 -4.97
N LEU A 129 9.33 21.65 -4.55
CA LEU A 129 8.63 21.02 -3.44
C LEU A 129 8.84 21.78 -2.13
N VAL A 130 10.08 22.15 -1.81
CA VAL A 130 10.41 22.91 -0.59
C VAL A 130 9.74 24.29 -0.61
N ALA A 131 9.84 25.02 -1.73
CA ALA A 131 9.24 26.36 -1.86
C ALA A 131 7.71 26.36 -1.73
N GLN A 132 7.04 25.29 -2.16
CA GLN A 132 5.59 25.14 -2.03
C GLN A 132 5.15 24.61 -0.66
N ASN A 133 6.08 24.12 0.15
CA ASN A 133 5.81 23.44 1.40
C ASN A 133 6.77 23.94 2.49
N THR A 134 7.46 23.03 3.18
CA THR A 134 8.46 23.31 4.21
C THR A 134 9.67 22.41 3.97
N ASP A 135 10.81 22.76 4.56
CA ASP A 135 12.04 21.95 4.53
C ASP A 135 11.80 20.50 4.98
N TRP A 136 10.78 20.25 5.81
CA TRP A 136 10.41 18.91 6.26
C TRP A 136 10.03 17.96 5.13
N VAL A 137 9.55 18.47 3.99
CA VAL A 137 9.31 17.64 2.80
C VAL A 137 10.59 16.96 2.35
N ALA A 138 11.69 17.69 2.34
CA ALA A 138 12.98 17.15 1.97
C ALA A 138 13.51 16.18 3.04
N PHE A 139 13.36 16.50 4.33
CA PHE A 139 13.70 15.55 5.41
C PHE A 139 12.93 14.23 5.27
N ALA A 140 11.62 14.27 5.01
CA ALA A 140 10.79 13.09 4.87
C ALA A 140 11.18 12.24 3.64
N ILE A 141 11.45 12.89 2.51
CA ILE A 141 11.90 12.22 1.27
C ILE A 141 13.27 11.58 1.48
N PHE A 142 14.26 12.33 1.98
CA PHE A 142 15.61 11.79 2.17
C PHE A 142 15.66 10.72 3.27
N ALA A 143 14.85 10.83 4.33
CA ALA A 143 14.74 9.78 5.33
C ALA A 143 14.18 8.48 4.73
N HIS A 144 13.23 8.56 3.80
CA HIS A 144 12.73 7.42 3.05
C HIS A 144 13.84 6.77 2.20
N GLU A 145 14.61 7.56 1.43
CA GLU A 145 15.73 7.04 0.63
C GLU A 145 16.83 6.39 1.50
N VAL A 146 17.15 7.01 2.63
CA VAL A 146 18.07 6.42 3.62
C VAL A 146 17.50 5.10 4.16
N GLY A 147 16.19 5.03 4.38
CA GLY A 147 15.49 3.81 4.78
C GLY A 147 15.70 2.65 3.82
N HIS A 148 15.62 2.88 2.50
CA HIS A 148 15.90 1.83 1.52
C HIS A 148 17.30 1.24 1.65
N HIS A 149 18.31 2.07 1.89
CA HIS A 149 19.67 1.59 2.14
C HIS A 149 19.83 0.90 3.48
N PHE A 150 19.27 1.49 4.53
CA PHE A 150 19.36 0.97 5.90
C PHE A 150 18.76 -0.45 5.99
N LEU A 151 17.69 -0.69 5.25
CA LEU A 151 16.95 -1.95 5.23
C LEU A 151 17.45 -2.93 4.15
N GLY A 152 18.51 -2.58 3.43
CA GLY A 152 19.11 -3.44 2.41
C GLY A 152 18.27 -3.60 1.13
N HIS A 153 17.28 -2.73 0.90
CA HIS A 153 16.44 -2.76 -0.30
C HIS A 153 17.24 -2.50 -1.59
N SER A 154 18.39 -1.82 -1.48
CA SER A 154 19.26 -1.44 -2.60
C SER A 154 20.18 -2.56 -3.10
N VAL A 155 20.24 -3.72 -2.40
CA VAL A 155 21.05 -4.88 -2.80
C VAL A 155 20.33 -5.69 -3.88
N ARG A 156 20.92 -5.81 -5.08
CA ARG A 156 20.30 -6.40 -6.29
C ARG A 156 20.71 -7.85 -6.56
N ASN A 157 20.33 -8.79 -5.69
CA ASN A 157 20.65 -10.21 -5.87
C ASN A 157 19.50 -11.05 -6.47
N GLN A 158 18.28 -10.50 -6.60
CA GLN A 158 17.10 -11.25 -7.07
C GLN A 158 16.12 -10.36 -7.86
N ALA A 159 15.32 -10.99 -8.74
CA ALA A 159 14.22 -10.34 -9.44
C ALA A 159 13.12 -9.91 -8.44
N LEU A 160 12.67 -8.66 -8.55
CA LEU A 160 11.70 -8.06 -7.63
C LEU A 160 10.27 -8.27 -8.15
N THR A 161 9.33 -8.69 -7.30
CA THR A 161 7.89 -8.68 -7.64
C THR A 161 7.27 -7.34 -7.28
N TYR A 162 6.13 -7.00 -7.89
CA TYR A 162 5.40 -5.78 -7.51
C TYR A 162 4.99 -5.78 -6.03
N ALA A 163 4.60 -6.96 -5.51
CA ALA A 163 4.27 -7.11 -4.09
C ALA A 163 5.45 -6.84 -3.15
N LEU A 164 6.62 -7.41 -3.46
CA LEU A 164 7.82 -7.20 -2.66
C LEU A 164 8.32 -5.74 -2.77
N SER A 165 8.18 -5.11 -3.95
CA SER A 165 8.47 -3.69 -4.12
C SER A 165 7.63 -2.82 -3.18
N ARG A 166 6.30 -3.02 -3.17
CA ARG A 166 5.41 -2.27 -2.28
C ARG A 166 5.73 -2.47 -0.81
N GLN A 167 6.15 -3.68 -0.40
CA GLN A 167 6.57 -3.93 0.99
C GLN A 167 7.81 -3.12 1.35
N ARG A 168 8.80 -3.06 0.45
CA ARG A 168 10.02 -2.26 0.64
C ARG A 168 9.72 -0.76 0.75
N GLU A 169 8.78 -0.26 -0.04
CA GLU A 169 8.30 1.14 0.05
C GLU A 169 7.68 1.43 1.43
N LEU A 170 6.77 0.57 1.91
CA LEU A 170 6.13 0.75 3.22
C LEU A 170 7.15 0.66 4.37
N ALA A 171 8.17 -0.18 4.23
CA ALA A 171 9.25 -0.29 5.19
C ALA A 171 10.13 0.97 5.23
N ALA A 172 10.44 1.56 4.08
CA ALA A 172 11.13 2.84 3.99
C ALA A 172 10.27 4.02 4.52
N ASP A 173 8.96 4.01 4.25
CA ASP A 173 7.99 4.97 4.81
C ASP A 173 7.92 4.90 6.34
N PHE A 174 7.87 3.69 6.90
CA PHE A 174 7.94 3.47 8.35
C PHE A 174 9.23 4.03 8.94
N PHE A 175 10.37 3.72 8.31
CA PHE A 175 11.66 4.26 8.74
C PHE A 175 11.68 5.80 8.69
N SER A 176 11.14 6.40 7.63
CA SER A 176 11.03 7.86 7.50
C SER A 176 10.24 8.48 8.65
N GLY A 177 9.07 7.91 8.99
CA GLY A 177 8.27 8.37 10.13
C GLY A 177 9.04 8.37 11.46
N TYR A 178 9.80 7.30 11.73
CA TYR A 178 10.63 7.20 12.92
C TYR A 178 11.72 8.26 12.96
N ILE A 179 12.43 8.47 11.84
CA ILE A 179 13.51 9.46 11.76
C ILE A 179 12.97 10.86 12.00
N ILE A 180 11.84 11.20 11.39
CA ILE A 180 11.23 12.52 11.56
C ILE A 180 10.82 12.75 13.02
N LYS A 181 10.29 11.73 13.70
CA LYS A 181 10.01 11.83 15.14
C LYS A 181 11.28 12.00 15.97
N LYS A 182 12.37 11.30 15.66
CA LYS A 182 13.68 11.45 16.33
C LYS A 182 14.34 12.81 16.08
N LEU A 183 13.96 13.51 15.01
CA LEU A 183 14.35 14.88 14.70
C LEU A 183 13.45 15.94 15.39
N ASP A 184 12.57 15.52 16.31
CA ASP A 184 11.55 16.36 16.96
C ASP A 184 10.56 16.99 15.96
N GLY A 185 10.38 16.37 14.79
CA GLY A 185 9.34 16.74 13.84
C GLY A 185 7.95 16.33 14.31
N THR A 186 6.92 16.99 13.78
CA THR A 186 5.51 16.60 13.98
C THR A 186 5.11 15.47 13.03
N LEU A 187 3.98 14.80 13.29
CA LEU A 187 3.43 13.81 12.35
C LEU A 187 3.16 14.43 10.97
N LYS A 188 2.68 15.67 10.93
CA LYS A 188 2.47 16.42 9.68
C LYS A 188 3.78 16.63 8.91
N ASN A 189 4.89 16.86 9.63
CA ASN A 189 6.21 16.95 9.00
C ASN A 189 6.59 15.60 8.37
N ALA A 190 6.30 14.48 9.06
CA ALA A 190 6.61 13.14 8.59
C ALA A 190 5.81 12.77 7.32
N GLU A 191 4.53 13.15 7.29
CA GLU A 191 3.63 12.90 6.16
C GLU A 191 3.90 13.81 4.95
N SER A 192 4.61 14.93 5.15
CA SER A 192 4.76 16.00 4.16
C SER A 192 5.38 15.54 2.84
N GLY A 193 6.32 14.59 2.85
CA GLY A 193 6.91 14.03 1.64
C GLY A 193 5.88 13.35 0.73
N ILE A 194 5.07 12.47 1.31
CA ILE A 194 3.99 11.75 0.61
C ILE A 194 2.83 12.69 0.26
N MET A 195 2.59 13.71 1.07
CA MET A 195 1.57 14.72 0.75
C MET A 195 1.96 15.55 -0.47
N ALA A 196 3.25 15.90 -0.62
CA ALA A 196 3.76 16.77 -1.67
C ALA A 196 4.00 16.06 -3.01
N VAL A 197 4.27 14.75 -3.00
CA VAL A 197 4.45 13.95 -4.23
C VAL A 197 3.13 13.32 -4.66
N ASP A 198 2.65 13.64 -5.87
CA ASP A 198 1.31 13.25 -6.34
C ASP A 198 1.31 12.11 -7.39
N ASN A 199 2.17 11.11 -7.19
CA ASN A 199 2.36 9.99 -8.14
C ASN A 199 1.94 8.64 -7.55
N HIS A 200 0.86 8.61 -6.77
CA HIS A 200 0.39 7.40 -6.09
C HIS A 200 -0.75 6.73 -6.86
N PRO A 201 -0.75 5.39 -7.04
CA PRO A 201 -1.84 4.72 -7.72
C PRO A 201 -3.12 4.80 -6.88
N PRO A 202 -4.30 4.88 -7.52
CA PRO A 202 -5.56 4.61 -6.84
C PRO A 202 -5.65 3.11 -6.47
N PRO A 203 -6.48 2.73 -5.49
CA PRO A 203 -6.57 1.35 -5.00
C PRO A 203 -6.78 0.29 -6.08
N GLU A 204 -7.50 0.63 -7.14
CA GLU A 204 -7.84 -0.27 -8.25
C GLU A 204 -6.63 -0.61 -9.14
N LEU A 205 -5.59 0.22 -9.13
CA LEU A 205 -4.39 0.09 -9.98
C LEU A 205 -3.12 -0.30 -9.22
N GLU A 206 -3.17 -0.37 -7.89
CA GLU A 206 -1.99 -0.61 -7.04
C GLU A 206 -1.28 -1.93 -7.37
N ALA A 207 -2.03 -2.98 -7.77
CA ALA A 207 -1.49 -4.31 -8.03
C ALA A 207 -0.41 -4.32 -9.14
N GLY A 208 -0.57 -3.49 -10.17
CA GLY A 208 0.39 -3.34 -11.27
C GLY A 208 1.43 -2.23 -11.05
N CYS A 209 1.50 -1.66 -9.84
CA CYS A 209 2.42 -0.58 -9.50
C CYS A 209 3.45 -1.04 -8.46
N SER A 210 4.69 -0.55 -8.59
CA SER A 210 5.75 -0.77 -7.59
C SER A 210 5.51 -0.01 -6.29
N HIS A 211 4.67 1.02 -6.32
CA HIS A 211 4.36 1.89 -5.18
C HIS A 211 2.99 1.56 -4.56
N PRO A 212 2.86 1.60 -3.23
CA PRO A 212 1.56 1.48 -2.56
C PRO A 212 0.67 2.72 -2.77
N THR A 213 -0.61 2.59 -2.45
CA THR A 213 -1.53 3.75 -2.36
C THR A 213 -1.06 4.77 -1.33
N LYS A 214 -1.39 6.05 -1.56
CA LYS A 214 -1.08 7.16 -0.64
C LYS A 214 -1.51 6.87 0.80
N ALA A 215 -2.69 6.30 0.99
CA ALA A 215 -3.21 5.93 2.31
C ALA A 215 -2.33 4.90 3.05
N LYS A 216 -1.86 3.84 2.36
CA LYS A 216 -0.98 2.83 2.95
C LYS A 216 0.37 3.42 3.34
N ARG A 217 0.92 4.31 2.52
CA ARG A 217 2.18 5.02 2.78
C ARG A 217 2.08 5.92 4.01
N LEU A 218 1.04 6.75 4.09
CA LEU A 218 0.78 7.60 5.26
C LEU A 218 0.61 6.77 6.55
N LEU A 219 -0.11 5.64 6.47
CA LEU A 219 -0.25 4.74 7.61
C LEU A 219 1.10 4.13 8.05
N ALA A 220 1.97 3.76 7.12
CA ALA A 220 3.30 3.26 7.45
C ALA A 220 4.16 4.33 8.15
N ILE A 221 4.13 5.57 7.65
CA ILE A 221 4.79 6.74 8.27
C ILE A 221 4.29 6.93 9.70
N ALA A 222 2.97 6.99 9.91
CA ALA A 222 2.39 7.20 11.23
C ALA A 222 2.80 6.10 12.22
N LYS A 223 2.83 4.84 11.79
CA LYS A 223 3.31 3.73 12.61
C LYS A 223 4.77 3.88 13.02
N GLY A 224 5.63 4.28 12.08
CA GLY A 224 7.05 4.51 12.37
C GLY A 224 7.27 5.70 13.31
N TYR A 225 6.48 6.75 13.14
CA TYR A 225 6.46 7.92 14.00
C TYR A 225 6.08 7.55 15.45
N ASP A 226 5.02 6.77 15.62
CA ASP A 226 4.58 6.30 16.94
C ASP A 226 5.52 5.28 17.57
N PHE A 227 6.22 4.49 16.73
CA PHE A 227 7.15 3.44 17.19
C PHE A 227 8.25 3.98 18.08
N VAL A 228 8.71 5.22 17.90
CA VAL A 228 9.74 5.85 18.74
C VAL A 228 9.43 5.79 20.23
N ASN A 229 8.13 5.83 20.60
CA ASN A 229 7.70 5.86 21.99
C ASN A 229 7.49 4.45 22.59
N GLN A 230 7.67 3.39 21.81
CA GLN A 230 7.46 2.03 22.28
C GLN A 230 8.66 1.53 23.12
N PRO A 231 8.44 0.76 24.20
CA PRO A 231 9.51 0.13 24.96
C PRO A 231 10.40 -0.73 24.07
N GLY A 232 11.71 -0.48 24.07
CA GLY A 232 12.67 -1.24 23.26
C GLY A 232 12.77 -0.81 21.80
N ALA A 233 12.14 0.30 21.40
CA ALA A 233 12.29 0.86 20.06
C ALA A 233 13.72 1.36 19.82
N SER A 234 14.43 0.70 18.90
CA SER A 234 15.80 1.05 18.52
C SER A 234 16.04 0.83 17.03
N LEU A 235 17.20 1.32 16.54
CA LEU A 235 17.64 1.06 15.17
C LEU A 235 17.83 -0.44 14.87
N SER A 236 18.19 -1.24 15.87
CA SER A 236 18.31 -2.70 15.72
C SER A 236 16.97 -3.42 15.62
N SER A 237 15.89 -2.85 16.18
CA SER A 237 14.52 -3.38 15.98
C SER A 237 14.11 -3.38 14.50
N PHE A 238 14.71 -2.52 13.69
CA PHE A 238 14.37 -2.42 12.28
C PHE A 238 15.02 -3.49 11.39
N LEU A 239 16.00 -4.25 11.88
CA LEU A 239 16.52 -5.42 11.14
C LEU A 239 15.45 -6.50 10.94
N ASN A 240 14.35 -6.39 11.71
CA ASN A 240 13.13 -7.16 11.54
C ASN A 240 11.95 -6.27 11.10
N ILE A 241 12.15 -5.10 10.47
CA ILE A 241 11.02 -4.30 9.93
C ILE A 241 10.14 -5.18 9.07
N ASP A 242 10.72 -6.05 8.24
CA ASP A 242 9.89 -6.91 7.40
C ASP A 242 8.88 -7.70 8.25
N SER A 243 9.18 -8.10 9.50
CA SER A 243 8.20 -8.70 10.43
C SER A 243 7.27 -7.70 11.15
N LEU A 244 7.64 -6.42 11.28
CA LEU A 244 6.83 -5.34 11.89
C LEU A 244 5.90 -4.63 10.88
N VAL A 245 6.34 -4.52 9.63
CA VAL A 245 5.60 -4.06 8.44
C VAL A 245 4.82 -5.22 7.80
N ARG A 246 5.24 -6.48 8.04
CA ARG A 246 4.27 -7.57 8.20
C ARG A 246 3.40 -7.26 9.44
N ALA A 247 2.49 -6.30 9.27
CA ALA A 247 1.17 -6.38 9.87
C ALA A 247 0.80 -7.86 10.04
N GLU A 248 0.28 -8.29 11.20
CA GLU A 248 -0.30 -9.64 11.40
C GLU A 248 -0.75 -10.15 10.04
N GLY A 249 -0.11 -11.21 9.52
CA GLY A 249 -0.29 -11.58 8.11
C GLY A 249 -1.79 -11.68 7.82
N ILE A 250 -2.23 -11.36 6.61
CA ILE A 250 -3.66 -11.44 6.23
C ILE A 250 -4.28 -12.76 6.72
N GLU A 251 -3.51 -13.84 6.66
CA GLU A 251 -3.84 -15.15 7.23
C GLU A 251 -4.02 -15.17 8.76
N GLN A 252 -3.12 -14.56 9.54
CA GLN A 252 -3.26 -14.45 11.00
C GLN A 252 -4.46 -13.59 11.40
N LEU A 253 -4.65 -12.46 10.72
CA LEU A 253 -5.82 -11.60 10.90
C LEU A 253 -7.12 -12.35 10.56
N LEU A 254 -7.11 -13.13 9.48
CA LEU A 254 -8.24 -13.98 9.10
C LEU A 254 -8.50 -15.08 10.11
N ASN A 255 -7.45 -15.75 10.59
CA ASN A 255 -7.56 -16.78 11.62
C ASN A 255 -8.17 -16.19 12.90
N ARG A 256 -7.77 -14.98 13.28
CA ARG A 256 -8.34 -14.27 14.43
C ARG A 256 -9.79 -13.87 14.19
N THR A 257 -10.14 -13.33 13.03
CA THR A 257 -11.53 -13.03 12.63
C THR A 257 -12.38 -14.29 12.71
N ASN A 258 -11.88 -15.41 12.19
CA ASN A 258 -12.56 -16.71 12.23
C ASN A 258 -12.73 -17.21 13.68
N GLN A 259 -11.70 -17.11 14.53
CA GLN A 259 -11.80 -17.46 15.95
C GLN A 259 -12.85 -16.62 16.68
N LEU A 260 -12.88 -15.30 16.46
CA LEU A 260 -13.89 -14.40 17.03
C LEU A 260 -15.30 -14.78 16.56
N TYR A 261 -15.45 -15.12 15.28
CA TYR A 261 -16.70 -15.59 14.71
C TYR A 261 -17.17 -16.92 15.36
N GLN A 262 -16.28 -17.90 15.53
CA GLN A 262 -16.59 -19.17 16.20
C GLN A 262 -16.96 -18.98 17.68
N GLN A 263 -16.35 -17.99 18.34
CA GLN A 263 -16.70 -17.57 19.70
C GLN A 263 -17.98 -16.73 19.79
N GLN A 264 -18.69 -16.53 18.66
CA GLN A 264 -19.89 -15.69 18.55
C GLN A 264 -19.67 -14.21 18.91
N LYS A 265 -18.42 -13.74 18.92
CA LYS A 265 -18.06 -12.33 19.15
C LYS A 265 -18.13 -11.55 17.85
N PHE A 266 -19.33 -11.49 17.26
CA PHE A 266 -19.52 -11.03 15.88
C PHE A 266 -19.14 -9.57 15.65
N GLN A 267 -19.39 -8.67 16.61
CA GLN A 267 -18.99 -7.27 16.49
C GLN A 267 -17.46 -7.14 16.44
N GLN A 268 -16.74 -7.87 17.29
CA GLN A 268 -15.28 -7.86 17.28
C GLN A 268 -14.73 -8.48 15.99
N ALA A 269 -15.38 -9.52 15.46
CA ALA A 269 -15.03 -10.09 14.16
C ALA A 269 -15.25 -9.09 13.02
N LEU A 270 -16.31 -8.27 13.08
CA LEU A 270 -16.58 -7.20 12.12
C LEU A 270 -15.49 -6.11 12.17
N ASP A 271 -15.18 -5.61 13.36
CA ASP A 271 -14.13 -4.60 13.54
C ASP A 271 -12.76 -5.12 13.06
N GLN A 272 -12.50 -6.42 13.25
CA GLN A 272 -11.26 -7.06 12.83
C GLN A 272 -11.21 -7.25 11.30
N ILE A 273 -12.31 -7.66 10.66
CA ILE A 273 -12.35 -7.84 9.21
C ILE A 273 -12.34 -6.50 8.46
N ASP A 274 -12.86 -5.42 9.05
CA ASP A 274 -12.78 -4.10 8.42
C ASP A 274 -11.32 -3.60 8.32
N LYS A 275 -10.49 -3.90 9.33
CA LYS A 275 -9.03 -3.61 9.29
C LYS A 275 -8.28 -4.40 8.21
N LEU A 276 -8.87 -5.49 7.69
CA LEU A 276 -8.29 -6.29 6.62
C LEU A 276 -8.44 -5.63 5.25
N PHE A 277 -9.46 -4.80 5.03
CA PHE A 277 -9.72 -4.20 3.72
C PHE A 277 -8.58 -3.30 3.23
N ASP A 278 -7.89 -2.64 4.14
CA ASP A 278 -6.73 -1.80 3.82
C ASP A 278 -5.45 -2.63 3.55
N ARG A 279 -5.50 -3.95 3.80
CA ARG A 279 -4.33 -4.85 3.79
C ARG A 279 -4.39 -5.92 2.71
N VAL A 280 -5.59 -6.28 2.25
CA VAL A 280 -5.77 -7.36 1.26
C VAL A 280 -5.53 -6.89 -0.18
N SER A 281 -5.02 -7.79 -1.02
CA SER A 281 -4.91 -7.56 -2.46
C SER A 281 -6.25 -7.78 -3.17
N SER A 282 -6.36 -7.32 -4.42
CA SER A 282 -7.58 -7.40 -5.22
C SER A 282 -8.11 -8.82 -5.43
N ASN A 283 -7.23 -9.82 -5.48
CA ASN A 283 -7.61 -11.23 -5.56
C ASN A 283 -8.24 -11.77 -4.25
N GLN A 284 -7.92 -11.16 -3.11
CA GLN A 284 -8.42 -11.54 -1.78
C GLN A 284 -9.66 -10.73 -1.38
N LEU A 285 -9.85 -9.54 -1.95
CA LEU A 285 -11.03 -8.68 -1.72
C LEU A 285 -12.38 -9.42 -1.86
N PRO A 286 -12.62 -10.26 -2.88
CA PRO A 286 -13.88 -11.01 -2.98
C PRO A 286 -14.16 -11.86 -1.73
N MET A 287 -13.12 -12.52 -1.21
CA MET A 287 -13.23 -13.36 -0.03
C MET A 287 -13.46 -12.52 1.23
N MET A 288 -12.86 -11.32 1.32
CA MET A 288 -13.09 -10.41 2.46
C MET A 288 -14.53 -9.90 2.48
N PHE A 289 -15.05 -9.48 1.32
CA PHE A 289 -16.45 -9.09 1.20
C PHE A 289 -17.38 -10.26 1.56
N ASN A 290 -17.13 -11.48 1.04
CA ASN A 290 -17.94 -12.65 1.40
C ASN A 290 -17.92 -12.93 2.91
N ASN A 291 -16.75 -12.92 3.53
CA ASN A 291 -16.61 -13.19 4.96
C ASN A 291 -17.25 -12.09 5.82
N ARG A 292 -17.12 -10.82 5.42
CA ARG A 292 -17.77 -9.70 6.10
C ARG A 292 -19.28 -9.78 5.99
N GLY A 293 -19.80 -10.18 4.82
CA GLY A 293 -21.22 -10.43 4.61
C GLY A 293 -21.75 -11.50 5.58
N GLN A 294 -21.04 -12.61 5.75
CA GLN A 294 -21.42 -13.65 6.71
C GLN A 294 -21.42 -13.15 8.16
N ILE A 295 -20.41 -12.36 8.56
CA ILE A 295 -20.35 -11.75 9.89
C ILE A 295 -21.53 -10.80 10.11
N LYS A 296 -21.84 -9.96 9.12
CA LYS A 296 -22.98 -9.03 9.16
C LYS A 296 -24.32 -9.76 9.25
N LEU A 297 -24.48 -10.92 8.62
CA LEU A 297 -25.68 -11.75 8.81
C LEU A 297 -25.85 -12.21 10.25
N LYS A 298 -24.77 -12.58 10.94
CA LYS A 298 -24.84 -12.95 12.36
C LYS A 298 -25.18 -11.76 13.28
N LEU A 299 -25.00 -10.54 12.79
CA LEU A 299 -25.42 -9.29 13.43
C LEU A 299 -26.81 -8.80 12.98
N ASN A 300 -27.57 -9.61 12.22
CA ASN A 300 -28.86 -9.25 11.63
C ASN A 300 -28.81 -8.04 10.67
N GLN A 301 -27.64 -7.74 10.08
CA GLN A 301 -27.44 -6.66 9.12
C GLN A 301 -27.63 -7.17 7.68
N GLU A 302 -28.83 -7.65 7.37
CA GLU A 302 -29.12 -8.40 6.14
C GLU A 302 -28.89 -7.61 4.85
N ILE A 303 -29.28 -6.33 4.81
CA ILE A 303 -29.11 -5.45 3.64
C ILE A 303 -27.61 -5.23 3.37
N SER A 304 -26.84 -4.87 4.40
CA SER A 304 -25.40 -4.64 4.26
C SER A 304 -24.63 -5.93 3.94
N ALA A 305 -25.11 -7.08 4.41
CA ALA A 305 -24.54 -8.37 4.02
C ALA A 305 -24.79 -8.69 2.54
N LEU A 306 -25.99 -8.39 2.04
CA LEU A 306 -26.34 -8.56 0.63
C LEU A 306 -25.45 -7.70 -0.28
N GLU A 307 -25.17 -6.47 0.11
CA GLU A 307 -24.25 -5.58 -0.60
C GLU A 307 -22.83 -6.16 -0.68
N ASP A 308 -22.33 -6.71 0.43
CA ASP A 308 -21.01 -7.34 0.46
C ASP A 308 -20.96 -8.61 -0.41
N PHE A 309 -21.99 -9.46 -0.39
CA PHE A 309 -22.04 -10.61 -1.31
C PHE A 309 -22.10 -10.18 -2.77
N ASN A 310 -22.81 -9.11 -3.09
CA ASN A 310 -22.83 -8.55 -4.44
C ASN A 310 -21.43 -8.09 -4.88
N LYS A 311 -20.70 -7.39 -4.01
CA LYS A 311 -19.31 -6.98 -4.27
C LYS A 311 -18.40 -8.18 -4.49
N ALA A 312 -18.51 -9.22 -3.67
CA ALA A 312 -17.73 -10.45 -3.83
C ALA A 312 -17.93 -11.10 -5.20
N ILE A 313 -19.19 -11.27 -5.62
CA ILE A 313 -19.56 -11.87 -6.92
C ILE A 313 -19.14 -10.98 -8.10
N MET A 314 -19.28 -9.66 -7.95
CA MET A 314 -18.89 -8.71 -8.99
C MET A 314 -17.39 -8.78 -9.28
N ILE A 315 -16.56 -8.93 -8.24
CA ILE A 315 -15.10 -9.01 -8.39
C ILE A 315 -14.68 -10.43 -8.84
N ASN A 316 -15.28 -11.49 -8.29
CA ASN A 316 -15.01 -12.87 -8.71
C ASN A 316 -16.30 -13.70 -8.82
N ASN A 317 -16.73 -13.92 -10.05
CA ASN A 317 -17.94 -14.68 -10.38
C ASN A 317 -17.72 -16.19 -10.61
N LYS A 318 -16.52 -16.70 -10.29
CA LYS A 318 -16.16 -18.12 -10.46
C LYS A 318 -16.11 -18.89 -9.14
N HIS A 319 -16.29 -18.21 -8.00
CA HIS A 319 -16.30 -18.86 -6.69
C HIS A 319 -17.72 -19.27 -6.30
N ALA A 320 -17.98 -20.58 -6.24
CA ALA A 320 -19.32 -21.10 -5.99
C ALA A 320 -19.93 -20.64 -4.66
N GLU A 321 -19.10 -20.53 -3.61
CA GLU A 321 -19.53 -20.17 -2.27
C GLU A 321 -20.20 -18.79 -2.20
N PHE A 322 -19.75 -17.83 -3.02
CA PHE A 322 -20.31 -16.47 -2.97
C PHE A 322 -21.76 -16.45 -3.44
N PHE A 323 -22.08 -17.19 -4.50
CA PHE A 323 -23.44 -17.38 -4.96
C PHE A 323 -24.28 -18.18 -3.97
N GLU A 324 -23.70 -19.20 -3.33
CA GLU A 324 -24.41 -19.97 -2.31
C GLU A 324 -24.81 -19.11 -1.10
N ASN A 325 -23.89 -18.29 -0.58
CA ASN A 325 -24.14 -17.41 0.55
C ASN A 325 -25.21 -16.35 0.20
N ARG A 326 -25.14 -15.74 -0.98
CA ARG A 326 -26.16 -14.80 -1.44
C ARG A 326 -27.52 -15.47 -1.66
N GLY A 327 -27.56 -16.65 -2.26
CA GLY A 327 -28.79 -17.40 -2.52
C GLY A 327 -29.49 -17.83 -1.23
N LYS A 328 -28.74 -18.28 -0.22
CA LYS A 328 -29.27 -18.58 1.12
C LYS A 328 -29.88 -17.34 1.77
N LEU A 329 -29.19 -16.21 1.75
CA LEU A 329 -29.72 -14.96 2.28
C LEU A 329 -31.01 -14.52 1.57
N LYS A 330 -31.03 -14.55 0.23
CA LYS A 330 -32.24 -14.21 -0.55
C LYS A 330 -33.42 -15.14 -0.25
N THR A 331 -33.15 -16.41 0.06
CA THR A 331 -34.18 -17.37 0.49
C THR A 331 -34.73 -17.01 1.88
N GLN A 332 -33.88 -16.54 2.80
CA GLN A 332 -34.29 -16.07 4.12
C GLN A 332 -35.14 -14.80 4.04
N LEU A 333 -34.79 -13.87 3.14
CA LEU A 333 -35.51 -12.61 2.87
C LEU A 333 -36.78 -12.79 2.02
N ALA A 334 -37.47 -13.93 2.16
CA ALA A 334 -38.43 -14.46 1.20
C ALA A 334 -39.47 -13.44 0.69
N ASN A 335 -39.42 -13.19 -0.62
CA ASN A 335 -40.51 -12.67 -1.44
C ASN A 335 -40.39 -13.31 -2.84
N GLU A 336 -41.46 -13.29 -3.66
CA GLU A 336 -41.47 -14.04 -4.93
C GLU A 336 -40.30 -13.69 -5.88
N ILE A 337 -39.87 -12.43 -5.87
CA ILE A 337 -38.75 -11.93 -6.68
C ILE A 337 -37.43 -12.51 -6.15
N ASN A 338 -37.20 -12.41 -4.84
CA ASN A 338 -36.02 -12.93 -4.16
C ASN A 338 -35.90 -14.45 -4.27
N ILE A 339 -37.01 -15.20 -4.27
CA ILE A 339 -37.00 -16.66 -4.41
C ILE A 339 -36.50 -17.08 -5.81
N LYS A 340 -36.95 -16.39 -6.86
CA LYS A 340 -36.48 -16.66 -8.24
C LYS A 340 -34.98 -16.36 -8.37
N GLU A 341 -34.53 -15.26 -7.79
CA GLU A 341 -33.10 -14.91 -7.79
C GLU A 341 -32.25 -15.83 -6.93
N ALA A 342 -32.75 -16.23 -5.76
CA ALA A 342 -32.09 -17.19 -4.89
C ALA A 342 -31.86 -18.51 -5.62
N LYS A 343 -32.87 -19.01 -6.33
CA LYS A 343 -32.74 -20.23 -7.15
C LYS A 343 -31.65 -20.09 -8.21
N LYS A 344 -31.60 -18.97 -8.93
CA LYS A 344 -30.53 -18.70 -9.92
C LYS A 344 -29.14 -18.74 -9.28
N ASP A 345 -28.99 -18.11 -8.11
CA ASP A 345 -27.71 -18.10 -7.38
C ASP A 345 -27.30 -19.50 -6.93
N LEU A 346 -28.23 -20.28 -6.36
CA LEU A 346 -27.97 -21.65 -5.92
C LEU A 346 -27.65 -22.59 -7.11
N ASP A 347 -28.36 -22.45 -8.24
CA ASP A 347 -28.08 -23.20 -9.46
C ASP A 347 -26.68 -22.87 -10.02
N ARG A 348 -26.30 -21.58 -10.00
CA ARG A 348 -24.95 -21.15 -10.41
C ARG A 348 -23.87 -21.71 -9.48
N ALA A 349 -24.09 -21.68 -8.17
CA ALA A 349 -23.19 -22.27 -7.19
C ALA A 349 -22.98 -23.77 -7.46
N LYS A 350 -24.07 -24.51 -7.71
CA LYS A 350 -24.02 -25.95 -8.03
C LYS A 350 -23.21 -26.22 -9.30
N LEU A 351 -23.42 -25.44 -10.36
CA LEU A 351 -22.68 -25.56 -11.61
C LEU A 351 -21.17 -25.32 -11.40
N LEU A 352 -20.80 -24.26 -10.69
CA LEU A 352 -19.39 -23.93 -10.40
C LEU A 352 -18.71 -25.03 -9.57
N LYS A 353 -19.40 -25.59 -8.56
CA LYS A 353 -18.86 -26.72 -7.78
C LYS A 353 -18.63 -27.96 -8.64
N GLN A 354 -19.48 -28.22 -9.62
CA GLN A 354 -19.29 -29.34 -10.55
C GLN A 354 -18.07 -29.11 -11.44
N GLN A 355 -17.89 -27.91 -11.97
CA GLN A 355 -16.74 -27.55 -12.80
C GLN A 355 -15.41 -27.65 -12.04
N GLN A 356 -15.40 -27.29 -10.76
CA GLN A 356 -14.21 -27.39 -9.90
C GLN A 356 -13.83 -28.82 -9.50
N ARG A 357 -14.73 -29.81 -9.67
CA ARG A 357 -14.47 -31.22 -9.36
C ARG A 357 -13.90 -32.02 -10.55
N VAL A 358 -13.95 -31.43 -11.74
CA VAL A 358 -13.55 -32.07 -13.01
C VAL A 358 -12.14 -31.62 -13.44
N GLN A 359 -11.52 -30.71 -12.68
CA GLN A 359 -10.12 -30.30 -12.77
C GLN A 359 -9.36 -30.93 -11.61
#